data_AF-A0A1M5M1G5-F1
#
_entry.id   AF-A0A1M5M1G5-F1
#
_cell.length_a   1.000
_cell.length_b   1.000
_cell.length_c   1.000
_cell.angle_alpha   90.00
_cell.angle_beta   90.00
_cell.angle_gamma   90.00
#
_symmetry.space_group_name_H-M   'P 1'
#
loop_
_entity.id
_entity.type
_entity.pdbx_description
1 polymer ?
#
loop_
_entity_poly.entity_id
_entity_poly.type
_entity_poly.pdbx_seq_one_letter_code
_entity_poly.pdbx_strand_id
1 'polypeptide(L)'
;MYTLKELESPNGAINFKSINIFYRKKLHQKIIFDTVAVLNEREVVFNVDKDANFDGFNDVELINWAGNYAYSSSFWLYNQKTKKYDYYKPLDTIQNIKIDTGKREITSEYHIGPVNTYSKTYQWTNGKLLMMSAHIEEEGDVIRMYRKKGKIIVE
;
A
#
# COMPACT_ATOMS: atom_id res chain seq x y z
N MET A 1 -8.33 15.07 11.80
CA MET A 1 -7.36 15.94 11.10
C MET A 1 -6.04 15.21 11.09
N TYR A 2 -5.39 15.16 9.94
CA TYR A 2 -4.11 14.49 9.72
C TYR A 2 -3.08 15.55 9.32
N THR A 3 -1.86 15.47 9.84
CA THR A 3 -0.77 16.36 9.41
C THR A 3 0.49 15.57 9.19
N LEU A 4 1.17 15.81 8.08
CA LEU A 4 2.52 15.33 7.82
C LEU A 4 3.54 16.19 8.57
N LYS A 5 4.65 15.59 9.01
CA LYS A 5 5.79 16.30 9.62
C LYS A 5 7.03 16.17 8.77
N GLU A 6 7.58 17.32 8.40
CA GLU A 6 8.72 17.47 7.49
C GLU A 6 9.99 18.00 8.17
N LEU A 7 11.11 17.76 7.49
CA LEU A 7 12.43 18.31 7.76
C LEU A 7 13.07 18.69 6.42
N GLU A 8 13.33 19.97 6.21
CA GLU A 8 14.10 20.43 5.04
C GLU A 8 15.57 20.01 5.17
N SER A 9 16.12 19.41 4.12
CA SER A 9 17.55 19.12 4.03
C SER A 9 18.31 20.20 3.26
N PRO A 10 19.63 20.34 3.49
CA PRO A 10 20.45 21.39 2.86
C PRO A 10 20.45 21.39 1.32
N ASN A 11 20.05 20.28 0.70
CA ASN A 11 19.94 20.11 -0.75
C ASN A 11 18.56 20.50 -1.31
N GLY A 12 17.66 21.06 -0.49
CA GLY A 12 16.31 21.48 -0.91
C GLY A 12 15.27 20.36 -0.93
N ALA A 13 15.63 19.14 -0.54
CA ALA A 13 14.63 18.07 -0.38
C ALA A 13 13.86 18.22 0.95
N ILE A 14 12.59 17.84 0.93
CA ILE A 14 11.69 17.83 2.07
C ILE A 14 11.51 16.37 2.51
N ASN A 15 11.87 16.09 3.76
CA ASN A 15 11.87 14.73 4.30
C ASN A 15 10.71 14.54 5.27
N PHE A 16 9.75 13.70 4.89
CA PHE A 16 8.63 13.32 5.75
C PHE A 16 8.95 12.02 6.50
N LYS A 17 8.71 12.03 7.82
CA LYS A 17 9.04 10.89 8.70
C LYS A 17 7.91 10.46 9.63
N SER A 18 6.82 11.24 9.65
CA SER A 18 5.66 10.87 10.46
C SER A 18 4.37 11.54 10.00
N ILE A 19 3.25 10.87 10.31
CA ILE A 19 1.88 11.39 10.20
C ILE A 19 1.35 11.51 11.63
N ASN A 20 0.89 12.70 11.99
CA ASN A 20 0.15 12.92 13.22
C ASN A 20 -1.35 12.84 12.93
N ILE A 21 -2.04 12.07 13.75
CA ILE A 21 -3.48 11.87 13.71
C ILE A 21 -4.07 12.56 14.94
N PHE A 22 -5.00 13.49 14.71
CA PHE A 22 -5.66 14.25 15.76
C PHE A 22 -7.13 13.87 15.90
N TYR A 23 -7.55 13.64 17.15
CA TYR A 23 -8.94 13.47 17.54
C TYR A 23 -9.32 14.58 18.53
N ARG A 24 -10.40 15.32 18.24
CA ARG A 24 -10.85 16.48 19.06
C ARG A 24 -9.71 17.47 19.39
N LYS A 25 -8.89 17.81 18.39
CA LYS A 25 -7.72 18.70 18.48
C LYS A 25 -6.58 18.21 19.41
N LYS A 26 -6.63 16.97 19.89
CA LYS A 26 -5.55 16.34 20.66
C LYS A 26 -4.84 15.31 19.78
N LEU A 27 -3.51 15.22 19.91
CA LEU A 27 -2.72 14.18 19.24
C LEU A 27 -3.21 12.82 19.76
N HIS A 28 -3.75 12.02 18.85
CA HIS A 28 -4.32 10.71 19.14
C HIS A 28 -3.34 9.58 18.81
N GLN A 29 -2.62 9.74 17.70
CA GLN A 29 -1.58 8.82 17.27
C GLN A 29 -0.53 9.55 16.45
N LYS A 30 0.73 9.13 16.60
CA LYS A 30 1.82 9.49 15.69
C LYS A 30 2.27 8.21 14.99
N ILE A 31 2.12 8.16 13.69
CA ILE A 31 2.66 7.11 12.84
C ILE A 31 4.09 7.54 12.45
N ILE A 32 5.07 6.67 12.66
CA ILE A 32 6.45 6.88 12.25
C ILE A 32 6.74 5.88 11.13
N PHE A 33 7.36 6.37 10.05
CA PHE A 33 7.72 5.58 8.88
C PHE A 33 9.12 5.99 8.38
N ASP A 34 9.65 5.19 7.46
CA ASP A 34 10.91 5.51 6.78
C ASP A 34 10.78 6.82 5.98
N THR A 35 11.89 7.43 5.62
CA THR A 35 11.83 8.78 5.05
C THR A 35 11.19 8.77 3.66
N VAL A 36 10.13 9.55 3.46
CA VAL A 36 9.63 9.93 2.13
C VAL A 36 10.25 11.28 1.79
N ALA A 37 11.14 11.30 0.81
CA ALA A 37 11.85 12.48 0.37
C ALA A 37 11.24 13.00 -0.94
N VAL A 38 10.86 14.27 -0.96
CA VAL A 38 10.26 14.94 -2.12
C VAL A 38 10.92 16.29 -2.35
N LEU A 39 10.75 16.86 -3.55
CA LEU A 39 11.22 18.21 -3.85
C LEU A 39 10.14 19.26 -3.59
N ASN A 40 8.88 18.84 -3.53
CA ASN A 40 7.74 19.69 -3.22
C ASN A 40 6.75 18.97 -2.29
N GLU A 41 6.23 19.66 -1.27
CA GLU A 41 5.25 19.09 -0.32
C GLU A 41 4.02 18.46 -1.00
N ARG A 42 3.63 18.97 -2.18
CA ARG A 42 2.49 18.47 -2.96
C ARG A 42 2.75 17.12 -3.63
N GLU A 43 4.01 16.67 -3.68
CA GLU A 43 4.38 15.36 -4.20
C GLU A 43 4.11 14.25 -3.19
N VAL A 44 3.96 14.58 -1.90
CA VAL A 44 3.54 13.57 -0.92
C VAL A 44 2.06 13.32 -1.05
N VAL A 45 1.74 12.06 -1.32
CA VAL A 45 0.37 11.58 -1.41
C VAL A 45 0.13 10.62 -0.26
N PHE A 46 -0.88 10.93 0.57
CA PHE A 46 -1.44 10.00 1.51
C PHE A 46 -2.97 10.03 1.42
N ASN A 47 -3.58 8.87 1.48
CA ASN A 47 -5.03 8.70 1.38
C ASN A 47 -5.59 8.21 2.73
N VAL A 48 -6.80 8.66 3.05
CA VAL A 48 -7.49 8.32 4.33
C VAL A 48 -8.94 7.87 4.09
N ASP A 49 -9.20 7.41 2.87
CA ASP A 49 -10.53 7.05 2.35
C ASP A 49 -10.56 5.62 1.78
N LYS A 50 -9.47 4.86 1.93
CA LYS A 50 -9.35 3.48 1.45
C LYS A 50 -9.79 2.51 2.53
N ASP A 51 -10.54 1.47 2.17
CA ASP A 51 -10.84 0.32 3.03
C ASP A 51 -10.06 -0.87 2.47
N ALA A 52 -8.81 -1.01 2.90
CA ALA A 52 -7.85 -1.96 2.33
C ALA A 52 -8.11 -3.40 2.82
N ASN A 53 -8.77 -3.58 3.96
CA ASN A 53 -9.11 -4.88 4.52
C ASN A 53 -10.60 -5.27 4.36
N PHE A 54 -11.40 -4.40 3.72
CA PHE A 54 -12.83 -4.58 3.47
C PHE A 54 -13.64 -4.79 4.74
N ASP A 55 -13.28 -4.07 5.82
CA ASP A 55 -13.95 -4.12 7.12
C ASP A 55 -14.93 -2.96 7.35
N GLY A 56 -15.05 -2.05 6.39
CA GLY A 56 -15.93 -0.89 6.42
C GLY A 56 -15.34 0.34 7.10
N PHE A 57 -14.06 0.32 7.49
CA PHE A 57 -13.37 1.46 8.09
C PHE A 57 -12.27 1.98 7.17
N ASN A 58 -12.11 3.30 7.15
CA ASN A 58 -11.06 3.91 6.35
C ASN A 58 -9.69 3.77 7.02
N ASP A 59 -8.76 3.24 6.24
CA ASP A 59 -7.34 3.06 6.51
C ASP A 59 -6.52 4.27 6.07
N VAL A 60 -5.23 4.27 6.44
CA VAL A 60 -4.25 5.25 5.96
C VAL A 60 -3.34 4.58 4.94
N GLU A 61 -3.27 5.14 3.74
CA GLU A 61 -2.27 4.83 2.72
C GLU A 61 -1.24 5.97 2.65
N LEU A 62 0.04 5.64 2.56
CA LEU A 62 1.10 6.56 2.19
C LEU A 62 1.79 6.05 0.93
N ILE A 63 1.86 6.86 -0.12
CA ILE A 63 2.68 6.55 -1.29
C ILE A 63 4.14 6.82 -0.94
N ASN A 64 4.97 5.77 -0.97
CA ASN A 64 6.39 5.84 -0.60
C ASN A 64 7.23 6.43 -1.72
N TRP A 65 6.93 6.06 -2.96
CA TRP A 65 7.49 6.62 -4.18
C TRP A 65 6.54 6.34 -5.34
N ALA A 66 6.55 7.23 -6.34
CA ALA A 66 5.80 7.06 -7.58
C ALA A 66 6.71 7.41 -8.77
N GLY A 67 6.89 6.46 -9.68
CA GLY A 67 7.50 6.67 -10.99
C GLY A 67 6.45 6.62 -12.10
N ASN A 68 6.90 6.69 -13.35
CA ASN A 68 5.99 6.75 -14.51
C ASN A 68 5.10 5.51 -14.67
N TYR A 69 5.55 4.33 -14.24
CA TYR A 69 4.87 3.05 -14.49
C TYR A 69 4.65 2.20 -13.23
N ALA A 70 5.25 2.62 -12.11
CA ALA A 70 5.22 1.87 -10.87
C ALA A 70 5.18 2.83 -9.67
N TYR A 71 4.51 2.42 -8.61
CA TYR A 71 4.57 3.04 -7.30
C TYR A 71 4.51 1.97 -6.21
N SER A 72 4.98 2.33 -5.02
CA SER A 72 4.73 1.54 -3.82
C SER A 72 4.06 2.39 -2.74
N SER A 73 3.31 1.72 -1.89
CA SER A 73 2.57 2.35 -0.79
C SER A 73 2.74 1.53 0.48
N SER A 74 2.64 2.19 1.63
CA SER A 74 2.50 1.56 2.94
C SER A 74 1.10 1.81 3.50
N PHE A 75 0.56 0.83 4.22
CA PHE A 75 -0.79 0.89 4.78
C PHE A 75 -0.78 0.73 6.30
N TRP A 76 -1.61 1.53 6.96
CA TRP A 76 -1.99 1.33 8.35
C TRP A 76 -3.49 1.12 8.44
N LEU A 77 -3.88 -0.06 8.95
CA LEU A 77 -5.26 -0.51 9.01
C LEU A 77 -5.93 -0.01 10.28
N TYR A 78 -7.17 0.46 10.18
CA TYR A 78 -7.89 0.95 11.34
C TYR A 78 -8.32 -0.20 12.27
N ASN A 79 -7.82 -0.18 13.50
CA ASN A 79 -8.20 -1.13 14.54
C ASN A 79 -9.29 -0.52 15.42
N GLN A 80 -10.51 -1.00 15.25
CA GLN A 80 -11.69 -0.53 16.00
C GLN A 80 -11.56 -0.70 17.52
N LYS A 81 -10.84 -1.73 17.99
CA LYS A 81 -10.69 -2.01 19.42
C LYS A 81 -9.79 -0.97 20.08
N THR A 82 -8.66 -0.67 19.46
CA THR A 82 -7.68 0.30 19.98
C THR A 82 -7.99 1.73 19.54
N LYS A 83 -8.88 1.88 18.54
CA LYS A 83 -9.20 3.12 17.82
C LYS A 83 -7.96 3.74 17.18
N LYS A 84 -6.98 2.94 16.79
CA LYS A 84 -5.69 3.37 16.24
C LYS A 84 -5.41 2.63 14.93
N TYR A 85 -4.43 3.12 14.20
CA TYR A 85 -3.99 2.57 12.93
C TYR A 85 -2.78 1.64 13.13
N ASP A 86 -2.91 0.39 12.75
CA ASP A 86 -1.87 -0.64 12.88
C ASP A 86 -1.18 -0.87 11.54
N TYR A 87 0.15 -0.77 11.51
CA TYR A 87 0.92 -0.97 10.28
C TYR A 87 0.75 -2.39 9.75
N TYR A 88 0.41 -2.53 8.47
CA TYR A 88 0.23 -3.83 7.83
C TYR A 88 1.25 -4.05 6.71
N LYS A 89 2.45 -4.44 7.14
CA LYS A 89 3.62 -4.70 6.30
C LYS A 89 3.38 -5.56 5.03
N PRO A 90 2.50 -6.57 5.00
CA PRO A 90 2.30 -7.34 3.77
C PRO A 90 1.86 -6.51 2.56
N LEU A 91 1.16 -5.38 2.77
CA LEU A 91 0.72 -4.51 1.66
C LEU A 91 1.89 -3.77 1.00
N ASP A 92 2.97 -3.49 1.73
CA ASP A 92 4.17 -2.83 1.20
C ASP A 92 4.86 -3.64 0.08
N THR A 93 4.57 -4.94 0.00
CA THR A 93 5.13 -5.83 -1.03
C THR A 93 4.39 -5.79 -2.36
N ILE A 94 3.28 -5.05 -2.42
CA ILE A 94 2.38 -4.99 -3.57
C ILE A 94 2.63 -3.68 -4.34
N GLN A 95 3.24 -3.79 -5.52
CA GLN A 95 3.39 -2.64 -6.41
C GLN A 95 2.07 -2.29 -7.08
N ASN A 96 1.85 -1.01 -7.39
CA ASN A 96 0.67 -0.54 -8.11
C ASN A 96 -0.64 -1.05 -7.51
N ILE A 97 -0.74 -0.98 -6.18
CA ILE A 97 -1.85 -1.54 -5.44
C ILE A 97 -3.18 -0.85 -5.79
N LYS A 98 -4.14 -1.63 -6.29
CA LYS A 98 -5.51 -1.19 -6.53
C LYS A 98 -6.45 -1.93 -5.59
N ILE A 99 -7.32 -1.20 -4.90
CA ILE A 99 -8.33 -1.75 -4.00
C ILE A 99 -9.69 -1.70 -4.72
N ASP A 100 -10.26 -2.88 -5.02
CA ASP A 100 -11.59 -3.02 -5.59
C ASP A 100 -12.57 -3.44 -4.49
N THR A 101 -13.31 -2.47 -3.94
CA THR A 101 -14.29 -2.71 -2.87
C THR A 101 -15.52 -3.48 -3.36
N GLY A 102 -15.85 -3.40 -4.67
CA GLY A 102 -16.97 -4.13 -5.26
C GLY A 102 -16.70 -5.63 -5.34
N LYS A 103 -15.47 -6.02 -5.68
CA LYS A 103 -15.01 -7.42 -5.71
C LYS A 103 -14.41 -7.91 -4.40
N ARG A 104 -14.08 -6.99 -3.49
CA ARG A 104 -13.32 -7.27 -2.25
C ARG A 104 -11.97 -7.91 -2.55
N GLU A 105 -11.29 -7.34 -3.54
CA GLU A 105 -10.01 -7.82 -4.05
C GLU A 105 -9.00 -6.68 -4.11
N ILE A 106 -7.73 -7.04 -3.94
CA ILE A 106 -6.61 -6.16 -4.20
C ILE A 106 -5.91 -6.68 -5.45
N THR A 107 -5.64 -5.80 -6.41
CA THR A 107 -4.90 -6.14 -7.61
C THR A 107 -3.60 -5.35 -7.70
N SER A 108 -2.65 -5.93 -8.45
CA SER A 108 -1.35 -5.37 -8.73
C SER A 108 -1.04 -5.66 -10.19
N GLU A 109 -0.82 -4.61 -10.97
CA GLU A 109 -0.49 -4.69 -12.39
C GLU A 109 0.65 -3.74 -12.68
N TYR A 110 1.77 -4.27 -13.14
CA TYR A 110 2.96 -3.48 -13.50
C TYR A 110 3.83 -4.22 -14.50
N HIS A 111 4.77 -3.50 -15.10
CA HIS A 111 5.77 -4.06 -16.01
C HIS A 111 7.15 -3.53 -15.65
N ILE A 112 8.18 -4.32 -15.95
CA ILE A 112 9.59 -3.92 -15.82
C ILE A 112 10.19 -3.98 -17.22
N GLY A 113 10.54 -2.80 -17.75
CA GLY A 113 10.92 -2.69 -19.16
C GLY A 113 9.79 -3.09 -20.11
N PRO A 114 10.10 -3.42 -21.36
CA PRO A 114 9.09 -3.72 -22.38
C PRO A 114 8.56 -5.16 -22.36
N VAL A 115 9.27 -6.09 -21.72
CA VAL A 115 9.03 -7.54 -21.85
C VAL A 115 8.53 -8.21 -20.60
N ASN A 116 8.80 -7.66 -19.40
CA ASN A 116 8.43 -8.32 -18.16
C ASN A 116 7.13 -7.73 -17.63
N THR A 117 6.09 -8.55 -17.47
CA THR A 117 4.78 -8.12 -16.97
C THR A 117 4.34 -8.95 -15.77
N TYR A 118 3.66 -8.29 -14.84
CA TYR A 118 3.23 -8.90 -13.58
C TYR A 118 1.80 -8.48 -13.29
N SER A 119 0.92 -9.46 -13.15
CA SER A 119 -0.46 -9.27 -12.68
C SER A 119 -0.71 -10.18 -11.50
N LYS A 120 -1.19 -9.65 -10.38
CA LYS A 120 -1.48 -10.41 -9.16
C LYS A 120 -2.82 -9.99 -8.57
N THR A 121 -3.56 -10.96 -8.05
CA THR A 121 -4.82 -10.74 -7.32
C THR A 121 -4.68 -11.30 -5.92
N TYR A 122 -5.17 -10.54 -4.94
CA TYR A 122 -5.12 -10.87 -3.53
C TYR A 122 -6.50 -10.71 -2.90
N GLN A 123 -6.78 -11.53 -1.89
CA GLN A 123 -8.01 -11.48 -1.11
C GLN A 123 -7.70 -11.61 0.37
N TRP A 124 -8.53 -10.97 1.20
CA TRP A 124 -8.49 -11.17 2.65
C TRP A 124 -9.22 -12.46 3.02
N THR A 125 -8.56 -13.33 3.78
CA THR A 125 -9.13 -14.56 4.32
C THR A 125 -8.71 -14.68 5.78
N ASN A 126 -9.69 -14.76 6.70
CA ASN A 126 -9.44 -14.88 8.15
C ASN A 126 -8.44 -13.85 8.68
N GLY A 127 -8.58 -12.58 8.27
CA GLY A 127 -7.71 -11.48 8.70
C GLY A 127 -6.28 -11.52 8.13
N LYS A 128 -6.03 -12.33 7.10
CA LYS A 128 -4.75 -12.38 6.38
C LYS A 128 -4.96 -12.11 4.90
N LEU A 129 -4.09 -11.30 4.32
CA LEU A 129 -4.04 -11.11 2.88
C LEU A 129 -3.36 -12.31 2.23
N LEU A 130 -4.03 -12.94 1.27
CA LEU A 130 -3.52 -14.08 0.53
C LEU A 130 -3.47 -13.75 -0.96
N MET A 131 -2.36 -14.09 -1.61
CA MET A 131 -2.31 -14.13 -3.08
C MET A 131 -3.22 -15.27 -3.56
N MET A 132 -4.13 -14.92 -4.46
CA MET A 132 -5.11 -15.82 -5.08
C MET A 132 -4.66 -16.25 -6.47
N SER A 133 -4.05 -15.34 -7.23
CA SER A 133 -3.48 -15.64 -8.54
C SER A 133 -2.33 -14.71 -8.87
N ALA A 134 -1.44 -15.19 -9.72
CA ALA A 134 -0.43 -14.39 -10.39
C ALA A 134 -0.29 -14.86 -11.86
N HIS A 135 -0.13 -13.91 -12.76
CA HIS A 135 0.33 -14.13 -14.13
C HIS A 135 1.60 -13.31 -14.30
N ILE A 136 2.70 -13.99 -14.57
CA ILE A 136 4.03 -13.40 -14.69
C ILE A 136 4.56 -13.77 -16.06
N GLU A 137 4.99 -12.78 -16.82
CA GLU A 137 5.72 -12.98 -18.06
C GLU A 137 7.11 -12.38 -17.87
N GLU A 138 8.16 -13.19 -18.01
CA GLU A 138 9.54 -12.75 -17.89
C GLU A 138 10.34 -13.34 -19.05
N GLU A 139 10.95 -12.48 -19.87
CA GLU A 139 11.81 -12.90 -21.00
C GLU A 139 11.17 -13.93 -21.97
N GLY A 140 9.84 -13.96 -22.05
CA GLY A 140 9.07 -14.89 -22.89
C GLY A 140 8.56 -16.13 -22.16
N ASP A 141 9.03 -16.39 -20.93
CA ASP A 141 8.47 -17.43 -20.06
C ASP A 141 7.19 -16.94 -19.39
N VAL A 142 6.17 -17.79 -19.35
CA VAL A 142 4.89 -17.48 -18.71
C VAL A 142 4.71 -18.39 -17.50
N ILE A 143 4.56 -17.78 -16.33
CA ILE A 143 4.27 -18.47 -15.07
C ILE A 143 2.86 -18.10 -14.62
N ARG A 144 2.02 -19.11 -14.41
CA ARG A 144 0.68 -18.92 -13.85
C ARG A 144 0.61 -19.55 -12.48
N MET A 145 0.28 -18.75 -11.48
CA MET A 145 0.04 -19.23 -10.13
C MET A 145 -1.42 -19.02 -9.76
N TYR A 146 -2.02 -19.99 -9.07
CA TYR A 146 -3.35 -19.81 -8.50
C TYR A 146 -3.54 -20.64 -7.23
N ARG A 147 -4.41 -20.15 -6.35
CA ARG A 147 -4.72 -20.83 -5.10
C ARG A 147 -5.88 -21.81 -5.30
N LYS A 148 -5.63 -23.10 -5.03
CA LYS A 148 -6.63 -24.17 -5.05
C LYS A 148 -6.58 -24.94 -3.73
N LYS A 149 -7.72 -25.04 -3.04
CA LYS A 149 -7.84 -25.72 -1.73
C LYS A 149 -6.75 -25.28 -0.72
N GLY A 150 -6.48 -23.97 -0.67
CA GLY A 150 -5.51 -23.37 0.25
C GLY A 150 -4.05 -23.48 -0.16
N LYS A 151 -3.71 -24.22 -1.23
CA LYS A 151 -2.34 -24.35 -1.75
C LYS A 151 -2.17 -23.54 -3.03
N ILE A 152 -0.96 -23.02 -3.27
CA ILE A 152 -0.59 -22.45 -4.57
C ILE A 152 -0.26 -23.60 -5.52
N ILE A 153 -0.84 -23.54 -6.70
CA ILE A 153 -0.49 -24.35 -7.87
C ILE A 153 0.24 -23.44 -8.84
N VAL A 154 1.29 -23.97 -9.47
CA VAL A 154 2.07 -23.29 -10.50
C VAL A 154 1.94 -24.09 -11.78
N GLU A 155 1.62 -23.41 -12.87
CA GLU A 155 1.50 -23.91 -14.25
C GLU A 155 2.44 -23.15 -15.18
#